data_AF-A0A5D2LZH2-F1
#
_entry.id   AF-A0A5D2LZH2-F1
#
_cell.length_a   1.000
_cell.length_b   1.000
_cell.length_c   1.000
_cell.angle_alpha   90.00
_cell.angle_beta   90.00
_cell.angle_gamma   90.00
#
_symmetry.space_group_name_H-M   'P 1'
#
loop_
_entity.id
_entity.type
_entity.pdbx_description
1 polymer ?
#
loop_
_entity_poly.entity_id
_entity_poly.type
_entity_poly.pdbx_seq_one_letter_code
_entity_poly.pdbx_strand_id
1 'polypeptide(L)' 'VRKEKISERMKYLQDLVPGCNKITDKAGMLNEIINYVQSLQRQVEWHICPTHIQRIEIKSFKYTEKLRKF' A
#
# COMPACT_ATOMS: atom_id res chain seq x y z
N VAL A 1 26.52 -2.33 -15.85
CA VAL A 1 25.24 -2.84 -16.44
C VAL A 1 24.12 -3.10 -15.43
N ARG A 2 24.21 -4.07 -14.48
CA ARG A 2 23.09 -4.36 -13.54
C ARG A 2 22.77 -3.20 -12.59
N LYS A 3 23.80 -2.54 -12.05
CA LYS A 3 23.65 -1.44 -11.09
C LYS A 3 23.01 -0.18 -11.70
N GLU A 4 23.33 0.14 -12.96
CA GLU A 4 22.68 1.25 -13.67
C GLU A 4 21.18 0.98 -13.86
N LYS A 5 20.81 -0.21 -14.34
CA LYS A 5 19.40 -0.59 -14.51
C LYS A 5 18.60 -0.50 -13.20
N ILE A 6 19.21 -0.85 -12.07
CA ILE A 6 18.57 -0.71 -10.75
C ILE A 6 18.43 0.77 -10.39
N SER A 7 19.47 1.58 -10.62
CA SER A 7 19.46 3.01 -10.28
C SER A 7 18.45 3.80 -11.11
N GLU A 8 18.31 3.48 -12.40
CA GLU A 8 17.28 4.04 -13.26
C GLU A 8 15.89 3.69 -12.77
N ARG A 9 15.62 2.42 -12.46
CA ARG A 9 14.32 1.99 -11.91
C ARG A 9 14.00 2.67 -10.59
N MET A 10 14.98 2.88 -9.71
CA MET A 10 14.77 3.61 -8.45
C MET A 10 14.42 5.08 -8.68
N LYS A 11 15.05 5.76 -9.67
CA LYS A 11 14.67 7.13 -10.05
C LYS A 11 13.26 7.20 -10.62
N TYR A 12 12.93 6.31 -11.56
CA TYR A 12 11.57 6.23 -12.11
C TYR A 12 10.51 6.05 -11.02
N LEU A 13 10.78 5.20 -10.02
CA LEU A 13 9.85 4.99 -8.91
C LEU A 13 9.70 6.23 -8.01
N GLN A 14 10.77 7.00 -7.79
CA GLN A 14 10.72 8.25 -7.03
C GLN A 14 9.83 9.29 -7.70
N ASP A 15 9.97 9.45 -9.03
CA ASP A 15 9.21 10.43 -9.80
C ASP A 15 7.70 10.13 -9.85
N LEU A 16 7.32 8.85 -9.72
CA LEU A 16 5.92 8.42 -9.76
C LEU A 16 5.19 8.52 -8.42
N VAL A 17 5.92 8.48 -7.29
CA VAL A 17 5.30 8.37 -5.97
C VAL A 17 5.37 9.70 -5.21
N PRO A 18 4.22 10.31 -4.86
CA PRO A 18 4.21 11.56 -4.12
C PRO A 18 4.88 11.39 -2.75
N GLY A 19 5.76 12.33 -2.39
CA GLY A 19 6.49 12.30 -1.11
C GLY A 19 7.77 11.45 -1.10
N CYS A 20 7.99 10.61 -2.13
CA CYS A 20 9.16 9.73 -2.22
C CYS A 20 10.49 10.50 -2.29
N ASN A 21 10.49 11.67 -2.94
CA ASN A 21 11.66 12.55 -3.09
C ASN A 21 12.24 13.08 -1.76
N LYS A 22 11.48 12.99 -0.66
CA LYS A 22 11.91 13.42 0.67
C LYS A 22 12.66 12.32 1.43
N ILE A 23 12.64 11.09 0.93
CA ILE A 23 13.23 9.93 1.59
C ILE A 23 14.58 9.61 0.95
N THR A 24 15.63 9.78 1.74
CA THR A 24 17.02 9.57 1.32
C THR A 24 17.49 8.13 1.49
N ASP A 25 16.82 7.33 2.34
CA ASP A 25 17.16 5.93 2.55
C ASP A 25 16.38 5.01 1.58
N LYS A 26 17.06 3.99 1.05
CA LYS A 26 16.47 3.12 0.01
C LYS A 26 15.35 2.23 0.55
N ALA A 27 15.36 1.89 1.83
CA ALA A 27 14.36 1.00 2.41
C ALA A 27 13.03 1.76 2.63
N GLY A 28 13.10 2.95 3.20
CA GLY A 28 11.98 3.87 3.38
C GLY A 28 11.36 4.28 2.06
N MET A 29 12.18 4.51 1.02
CA MET A 29 11.70 4.80 -0.33
C MET A 29 10.82 3.66 -0.87
N LEU A 30 11.29 2.41 -0.76
CA LEU A 30 10.53 1.24 -1.17
C LEU A 30 9.28 1.03 -0.29
N ASN A 31 9.37 1.33 1.01
CA ASN A 31 8.24 1.26 1.91
C ASN A 31 7.13 2.25 1.51
N GLU A 32 7.47 3.49 1.15
CA GLU A 32 6.45 4.44 0.69
C GLU A 32 5.84 4.08 -0.66
N ILE A 33 6.63 3.48 -1.55
CA ILE A 33 6.08 2.94 -2.80
C ILE A 33 5.04 1.86 -2.49
N ILE A 34 5.32 0.95 -1.55
CA ILE A 34 4.37 -0.10 -1.12
C ILE A 34 3.11 0.54 -0.52
N ASN A 35 3.26 1.52 0.37
CA ASN A 35 2.13 2.23 0.98
C ASN A 35 1.26 2.92 -0.07
N TYR A 36 1.88 3.60 -1.03
CA TYR A 36 1.18 4.30 -2.10
C TYR A 36 0.36 3.33 -2.96
N VAL A 37 0.95 2.21 -3.41
CA VAL A 37 0.24 1.18 -4.18
C VAL A 37 -0.94 0.60 -3.41
N GLN A 38 -0.76 0.27 -2.12
CA GLN A 38 -1.87 -0.23 -1.29
C GLN A 38 -2.97 0.82 -1.10
N SER A 39 -2.62 2.11 -0.99
CA SER A 39 -3.60 3.19 -0.89
C SER A 39 -4.43 3.33 -2.17
N LEU A 40 -3.80 3.17 -3.34
CA LEU A 40 -4.47 3.19 -4.63
C LEU A 40 -5.41 1.98 -4.79
N GLN A 41 -4.95 0.79 -4.40
CA GLN A 41 -5.79 -0.42 -4.39
C GLN A 41 -7.06 -0.22 -3.56
N ARG A 42 -6.93 0.32 -2.34
CA ARG A 42 -8.09 0.65 -1.50
C ARG A 42 -9.02 1.67 -2.15
N GLN A 43 -8.48 2.73 -2.77
CA GLN A 43 -9.30 3.74 -3.45
C GLN A 43 -10.09 3.14 -4.61
N VAL A 44 -9.47 2.26 -5.40
CA VAL A 44 -10.12 1.55 -6.50
C VAL A 44 -11.16 0.58 -5.98
N GLU A 45 -10.89 -0.19 -4.91
CA GLU A 45 -11.87 -1.05 -4.26
C GLU A 45 -13.09 -0.27 -3.75
N TRP A 46 -12.87 0.88 -3.12
CA TRP A 46 -13.92 1.79 -2.68
C TRP A 46 -14.76 2.31 -3.86
N HIS A 47 -14.12 2.67 -4.97
CA HIS A 47 -14.82 3.16 -6.16
C HIS A 47 -15.60 2.08 -6.90
N ILE A 48 -15.07 0.85 -6.96
CA ILE A 48 -15.66 -0.26 -7.73
C ILE A 48 -16.78 -0.98 -6.94
N CYS A 49 -16.79 -0.91 -5.60
CA CYS A 49 -17.85 -1.55 -4.82
C CYS A 49 -18.24 -0.75 -3.56
N PRO A 50 -19.14 0.27 -3.70
CA PRO A 50 -19.64 1.02 -2.54
C PRO A 50 -20.45 0.15 -1.56
N THR A 51 -20.92 -1.04 -1.98
CA THR A 51 -21.87 -1.87 -1.23
C THR A 51 -21.25 -3.08 -0.52
N HIS A 52 -19.95 -3.34 -0.64
CA HIS A 52 -19.29 -4.51 -0.02
C HIS A 52 -18.38 -4.23 1.17
N ILE A 53 -18.13 -2.96 1.48
CA ILE A 53 -17.23 -2.57 2.59
C ILE A 53 -17.80 -2.96 3.96
N GLN A 54 -19.13 -3.08 4.11
CA GLN A 54 -19.68 -3.66 5.34
C GLN A 54 -19.35 -5.16 5.50
N ARG A 55 -19.11 -5.92 4.43
CA ARG A 55 -19.03 -7.39 4.55
C ARG A 55 -17.67 -7.89 5.08
N ILE A 56 -16.58 -7.13 4.92
CA ILE A 56 -15.26 -7.50 5.45
C ILE A 56 -15.05 -6.95 6.86
N GLU A 57 -15.48 -5.71 7.17
CA GLU A 57 -15.46 -5.20 8.54
C GLU A 57 -16.32 -6.08 9.48
N ILE A 58 -17.50 -6.54 9.04
CA ILE A 58 -18.32 -7.49 9.83
C ILE A 58 -17.58 -8.82 10.07
N LYS A 59 -16.81 -9.33 9.09
CA LYS A 59 -16.04 -10.58 9.25
C LYS A 59 -14.86 -10.41 10.20
N SER A 60 -14.14 -9.29 10.10
CA SER A 60 -13.06 -8.94 11.04
C SER A 60 -13.61 -8.76 12.45
N PHE A 61 -14.72 -8.01 12.62
CA PHE A 61 -15.36 -7.77 13.91
C PHE A 61 -15.85 -9.07 14.57
N LYS A 62 -16.47 -9.99 13.80
CA LYS A 62 -16.87 -11.31 14.31
C LYS A 62 -15.68 -12.19 14.69
N TYR A 63 -14.56 -12.12 13.97
CA TYR A 63 -13.35 -12.88 14.32
C TYR A 63 -12.72 -12.34 15.62
N THR A 64 -12.64 -11.03 15.78
CA THR A 64 -12.15 -10.39 17.00
C THR A 64 -13.05 -10.61 18.21
N GLU A 65 -14.37 -10.61 18.06
CA GLU A 65 -15.31 -10.98 19.15
C GLU A 65 -15.22 -12.47 19.51
N LYS A 66 -14.99 -13.35 18.53
CA LYS A 66 -14.85 -14.79 18.78
C LYS A 66 -13.58 -15.13 19.56
N LEU A 67 -12.48 -14.42 19.32
CA LEU A 67 -11.23 -14.57 20.07
C LEU A 67 -11.29 -13.99 21.49
N ARG A 68 -12.22 -13.06 21.77
CA ARG A 68 -12.42 -12.46 23.09
C ARG A 68 -13.29 -13.31 24.03
N LYS A 69 -13.95 -14.36 23.52
CA LYS A 69 -14.76 -15.33 24.28
C LYS A 69 -14.00 -16.63 24.62
N PHE A 70 -12.71 -16.67 24.34
CA PHE A 70 -11.76 -17.64 24.87
C PHE A 70 -10.80 -16.92 25.82
#